data_AF-A0A661NCB4-F1
#
_entry.id   AF-A0A661NCB4-F1
#
_cell.length_a   1.000
_cell.length_b   1.000
_cell.length_c   1.000
_cell.angle_alpha   90.00
_cell.angle_beta   90.00
_cell.angle_gamma   90.00
#
_symmetry.space_group_name_H-M   'P 1'
#
loop_
_entity.id
_entity.type
_entity.pdbx_description
1 polymer ?
#
loop_
_entity_poly.entity_id
_entity_poly.type
_entity_poly.pdbx_seq_one_letter_code
_entity_poly.pdbx_strand_id
1 'polypeptide(L)'
;MAFSRATALAERPGGAELTRDMVGIGMNFAAEPNTEAKIEKTLVYSSALGMDEQDLRVLAVLTTWMRVHHRHVNVDRLVRCVSEHTSERVHCYWSAIAKWLGKDRRFARIAKLYGGPVLDLLPVGTDFQIARHGEDECFTDSALRVPAGALRDREADVFSPEALVQRHLGYRNRVLMGPSWRADVWTVLEREPGVSVAEAARRAGCSFATAWQVAQDFAVLGRAGATARLA
;
A
#
# COMPACT_ATOMS: atom_id res chain seq x y z
N MET A 1 23.10 -2.33 23.67
CA MET A 1 22.87 -1.82 22.30
C MET A 1 21.38 -1.67 22.10
N ALA A 2 20.87 -0.45 21.88
CA ALA A 2 19.46 -0.23 21.60
C ALA A 2 19.14 -0.78 20.21
N PHE A 3 18.17 -1.68 20.11
CA PHE A 3 17.67 -2.18 18.83
C PHE A 3 17.05 -1.01 18.06
N SER A 4 17.77 -0.46 17.08
CA SER A 4 17.20 0.48 16.12
C SER A 4 16.39 -0.32 15.10
N ARG A 5 15.09 -0.06 15.01
CA ARG A 5 14.23 -0.70 14.00
C ARG A 5 14.68 -0.23 12.62
N ALA A 6 14.88 -1.18 11.69
CA ALA A 6 15.11 -0.86 10.29
C ALA A 6 13.98 0.04 9.73
N THR A 7 14.36 0.98 8.88
CA THR A 7 13.44 1.90 8.20
C THR A 7 12.38 1.09 7.45
N ALA A 8 11.11 1.48 7.61
CA ALA A 8 10.01 0.91 6.85
C ALA A 8 10.08 1.29 5.37
N LEU A 9 10.60 2.47 5.05
CA LEU A 9 10.89 2.93 3.70
C LEU A 9 12.38 2.68 3.40
N ALA A 10 12.66 1.98 2.30
CA ALA A 10 14.04 1.72 1.86
C ALA A 10 14.49 2.86 0.94
N GLU A 11 15.53 2.66 0.14
CA GLU A 11 15.79 3.53 -1.01
C GLU A 11 14.61 3.45 -2.00
N ARG A 12 14.40 4.52 -2.76
CA ARG A 12 13.36 4.56 -3.78
C ARG A 12 13.77 3.66 -4.96
N PRO A 13 12.90 2.73 -5.41
CA PRO A 13 13.18 1.92 -6.59
C PRO A 13 13.30 2.80 -7.84
N GLY A 14 14.09 2.35 -8.82
CA GLY A 14 14.18 3.03 -10.12
C GLY A 14 12.82 3.04 -10.84
N GLY A 15 12.62 3.97 -11.79
CA GLY A 15 11.30 4.14 -12.44
C GLY A 15 10.74 2.87 -13.09
N ALA A 16 11.59 2.07 -13.74
CA ALA A 16 11.18 0.78 -14.31
C ALA A 16 10.79 -0.23 -13.22
N GLU A 17 11.56 -0.32 -12.14
CA GLU A 17 11.27 -1.21 -11.01
C GLU A 17 9.97 -0.83 -10.32
N LEU A 18 9.76 0.47 -10.04
CA LEU A 18 8.50 0.96 -9.46
C LEU A 18 7.30 0.68 -10.37
N THR A 19 7.47 0.80 -11.70
CA THR A 19 6.40 0.45 -12.64
C THR A 19 6.05 -1.03 -12.56
N ARG A 20 7.06 -1.93 -12.51
CA ARG A 20 6.82 -3.37 -12.33
C ARG A 20 6.13 -3.66 -10.99
N ASP A 21 6.50 -2.95 -9.93
CA ASP A 21 5.87 -3.06 -8.62
C ASP A 21 4.41 -2.63 -8.64
N MET A 22 4.10 -1.49 -9.28
CA MET A 22 2.74 -0.99 -9.47
C MET A 22 1.87 -2.03 -10.21
N VAL A 23 2.38 -2.61 -11.30
CA VAL A 23 1.68 -3.69 -12.01
C VAL A 23 1.53 -4.93 -11.13
N GLY A 24 2.57 -5.27 -10.37
CA GLY A 24 2.58 -6.36 -9.40
C GLY A 24 1.43 -6.31 -8.40
N ILE A 25 1.13 -5.11 -7.89
CA ILE A 25 0.04 -4.88 -6.93
C ILE A 25 -1.32 -4.62 -7.59
N GLY A 26 -1.41 -4.74 -8.92
CA GLY A 26 -2.67 -4.69 -9.67
C GLY A 26 -3.00 -3.33 -10.28
N MET A 27 -2.07 -2.39 -10.38
CA MET A 27 -2.25 -1.19 -11.20
C MET A 27 -2.04 -1.55 -12.68
N ASN A 28 -3.02 -1.29 -13.55
CA ASN A 28 -3.05 -1.81 -14.92
C ASN A 28 -2.18 -1.00 -15.89
N PHE A 29 -0.87 -0.91 -15.61
CA PHE A 29 0.13 -0.33 -16.51
C PHE A 29 0.72 -1.39 -17.44
N ALA A 30 1.27 -0.95 -18.58
CA ALA A 30 1.88 -1.81 -19.58
C ALA A 30 3.34 -2.16 -19.20
N ALA A 31 3.53 -3.03 -18.23
CA ALA A 31 4.84 -3.58 -17.84
C ALA A 31 4.72 -5.01 -17.31
N GLU A 32 5.85 -5.69 -17.15
CA GLU A 32 5.89 -7.01 -16.53
C GLU A 32 5.70 -6.90 -15.00
N PRO A 33 4.76 -7.65 -14.39
CA PRO A 33 4.49 -7.55 -12.95
C PRO A 33 5.65 -8.05 -12.09
N ASN A 34 5.94 -7.34 -11.00
CA ASN A 34 6.62 -7.92 -9.85
C ASN A 34 5.58 -8.49 -8.86
N THR A 35 5.34 -9.80 -8.90
CA THR A 35 4.35 -10.47 -8.02
C THR A 35 4.75 -10.50 -6.54
N GLU A 36 5.95 -10.01 -6.21
CA GLU A 36 6.49 -9.85 -4.84
C GLU A 36 6.42 -8.43 -4.29
N ALA A 37 5.89 -7.50 -5.08
CA ALA A 37 5.89 -6.09 -4.76
C ALA A 37 5.36 -5.83 -3.35
N LYS A 38 6.08 -5.00 -2.60
CA LYS A 38 5.68 -4.64 -1.23
C LYS A 38 4.62 -3.56 -1.31
N ILE A 39 3.34 -3.97 -1.29
CA ILE A 39 2.15 -3.11 -1.42
C ILE A 39 2.33 -1.73 -0.78
N GLU A 40 2.57 -1.65 0.53
CA GLU A 40 2.64 -0.36 1.22
C GLU A 40 3.77 0.57 0.72
N LYS A 41 4.93 0.00 0.36
CA LYS A 41 6.04 0.79 -0.20
C LYS A 41 5.70 1.28 -1.59
N THR A 42 5.17 0.39 -2.43
CA THR A 42 4.74 0.72 -3.79
C THR A 42 3.72 1.85 -3.77
N LEU A 43 2.70 1.78 -2.91
CA LEU A 43 1.70 2.85 -2.76
C LEU A 43 2.33 4.20 -2.41
N VAL A 44 3.27 4.23 -1.44
CA VAL A 44 3.93 5.49 -1.05
C VAL A 44 4.79 6.04 -2.18
N TYR A 45 5.57 5.22 -2.88
CA TYR A 45 6.37 5.71 -4.00
C TYR A 45 5.53 6.11 -5.22
N SER A 46 4.41 5.43 -5.49
CA SER A 46 3.43 5.87 -6.48
C SER A 46 2.84 7.23 -6.12
N SER A 47 2.57 7.48 -4.83
CA SER A 47 2.10 8.80 -4.39
C SER A 47 3.16 9.88 -4.58
N ALA A 48 4.45 9.57 -4.39
CA ALA A 48 5.55 10.51 -4.65
C ALA A 48 5.64 10.86 -6.15
N LEU A 49 5.52 9.89 -7.06
CA LEU A 49 5.41 10.16 -8.50
C LEU A 49 4.27 11.14 -8.81
N GLY A 50 3.10 10.91 -8.23
CA GLY A 50 1.94 11.75 -8.46
C GLY A 50 2.03 13.15 -7.86
N MET A 51 2.54 13.24 -6.64
CA MET A 51 2.54 14.49 -5.86
C MET A 51 3.76 15.36 -6.15
N ASP A 52 4.96 14.77 -6.25
CA ASP A 52 6.22 15.49 -6.38
C ASP A 52 6.65 15.66 -7.84
N GLU A 53 6.40 14.65 -8.68
CA GLU A 53 6.75 14.66 -10.10
C GLU A 53 5.57 14.98 -11.02
N GLN A 54 4.39 15.24 -10.45
CA GLN A 54 3.17 15.61 -11.17
C GLN A 54 2.69 14.53 -12.16
N ASP A 55 3.00 13.26 -11.92
CA ASP A 55 2.42 12.15 -12.68
C ASP A 55 0.96 11.90 -12.23
N LEU A 56 0.06 12.77 -12.70
CA LEU A 56 -1.36 12.69 -12.37
C LEU A 56 -2.01 11.39 -12.85
N ARG A 57 -1.42 10.72 -13.86
CA ARG A 57 -1.90 9.40 -14.30
C ARG A 57 -1.64 8.38 -13.21
N VAL A 58 -0.41 8.32 -12.66
CA VAL A 58 -0.10 7.41 -11.56
C VAL A 58 -0.94 7.73 -10.32
N LEU A 59 -1.12 9.03 -10.01
CA LEU A 59 -1.94 9.44 -8.86
C LEU A 59 -3.42 9.05 -9.01
N ALA A 60 -3.97 9.15 -10.22
CA ALA A 60 -5.34 8.75 -10.52
C ALA A 60 -5.53 7.23 -10.34
N VAL A 61 -4.61 6.43 -10.88
CA VAL A 61 -4.64 4.96 -10.71
C VAL A 61 -4.45 4.57 -9.24
N LEU A 62 -3.55 5.23 -8.51
CA LEU A 62 -3.36 5.01 -7.07
C LEU A 62 -4.64 5.32 -6.27
N THR A 63 -5.29 6.44 -6.57
CA THR A 63 -6.52 6.85 -5.88
C THR A 63 -7.66 5.86 -6.16
N THR A 64 -7.76 5.38 -7.41
CA THR A 64 -8.69 4.31 -7.80
C THR A 64 -8.34 3.00 -7.06
N TRP A 65 -7.06 2.65 -6.97
CA TRP A 65 -6.59 1.46 -6.25
C TRP A 65 -6.99 1.51 -4.78
N MET A 66 -6.85 2.66 -4.12
CA MET A 66 -7.27 2.84 -2.73
C MET A 66 -8.79 2.64 -2.56
N ARG A 67 -9.61 3.08 -3.52
CA ARG A 67 -11.06 2.81 -3.53
C ARG A 67 -11.35 1.32 -3.41
N VAL A 68 -10.70 0.54 -4.27
CA VAL A 68 -10.98 -0.91 -4.43
C VAL A 68 -10.32 -1.74 -3.32
N HIS A 69 -9.08 -1.42 -2.94
CA HIS A 69 -8.22 -2.35 -2.20
C HIS A 69 -7.86 -1.94 -0.76
N HIS A 70 -8.27 -0.76 -0.27
CA HIS A 70 -7.88 -0.27 1.07
C HIS A 70 -8.13 -1.29 2.20
N ARG A 71 -9.14 -2.15 2.06
CA ARG A 71 -9.46 -3.21 3.04
C ARG A 71 -8.32 -4.19 3.27
N HIS A 72 -7.44 -4.38 2.28
CA HIS A 72 -6.34 -5.36 2.29
C HIS A 72 -4.96 -4.72 2.45
N VAL A 73 -4.90 -3.42 2.79
CA VAL A 73 -3.66 -2.72 3.13
C VAL A 73 -3.29 -2.95 4.58
N ASN A 74 -2.02 -3.25 4.84
CA ASN A 74 -1.47 -3.28 6.20
C ASN A 74 -1.23 -1.83 6.65
N VAL A 75 -2.25 -1.21 7.24
CA VAL A 75 -2.25 0.22 7.56
C VAL A 75 -1.18 0.60 8.57
N ASP A 76 -0.82 -0.28 9.51
CA ASP A 76 0.29 -0.01 10.44
C ASP A 76 1.63 0.09 9.71
N ARG A 77 1.87 -0.74 8.69
CA ARG A 77 3.05 -0.60 7.84
C ARG A 77 2.96 0.67 6.99
N LEU A 78 1.80 0.95 6.41
CA LEU A 78 1.59 2.16 5.61
C LEU A 78 1.87 3.43 6.42
N VAL A 79 1.35 3.54 7.66
CA VAL A 79 1.64 4.65 8.57
C VAL A 79 3.15 4.86 8.72
N ARG A 80 3.92 3.78 8.90
CA ARG A 80 5.39 3.88 9.01
C ARG A 80 6.01 4.37 7.70
N CYS A 81 5.63 3.80 6.57
CA CYS A 81 6.16 4.21 5.26
C CYS A 81 5.86 5.68 4.95
N VAL A 82 4.64 6.15 5.25
CA VAL A 82 4.27 7.56 5.07
C VAL A 82 5.03 8.45 6.04
N SER A 83 5.11 8.11 7.33
CA SER A 83 5.78 8.94 8.34
C SER A 83 7.30 9.10 8.11
N GLU A 84 7.91 8.14 7.42
CA GLU A 84 9.34 8.17 7.07
C GLU A 84 9.60 8.90 5.73
N HIS A 85 8.56 9.24 4.97
CA HIS A 85 8.71 9.99 3.73
C HIS A 85 9.04 11.46 4.01
N THR A 86 9.83 12.10 3.14
CA THR A 86 10.29 13.48 3.35
C THR A 86 9.38 14.53 2.70
N SER A 87 8.61 14.16 1.67
CA SER A 87 7.71 15.09 0.99
C SER A 87 6.46 15.40 1.81
N GLU A 88 6.26 16.69 2.05
CA GLU A 88 5.04 17.24 2.63
C GLU A 88 3.81 17.00 1.75
N ARG A 89 3.95 17.08 0.42
CA ARG A 89 2.86 16.84 -0.52
C ARG A 89 2.37 15.39 -0.44
N VAL A 90 3.28 14.45 -0.25
CA VAL A 90 2.94 13.03 -0.02
C VAL A 90 2.18 12.87 1.30
N HIS A 91 2.59 13.53 2.39
CA HIS A 91 1.83 13.50 3.64
C HIS A 91 0.42 14.08 3.48
N CYS A 92 0.29 15.20 2.77
CA CYS A 92 -0.99 15.84 2.47
C CYS A 92 -1.92 14.90 1.69
N TYR A 93 -1.43 14.23 0.65
CA TYR A 93 -2.18 13.23 -0.10
C TYR A 93 -2.69 12.10 0.80
N TRP A 94 -1.80 11.50 1.60
CA TRP A 94 -2.18 10.39 2.46
C TRP A 94 -3.16 10.80 3.56
N SER A 95 -3.05 12.03 4.08
CA SER A 95 -4.03 12.57 5.02
C SER A 95 -5.41 12.76 4.36
N ALA A 96 -5.44 13.26 3.13
CA ALA A 96 -6.68 13.39 2.36
C ALA A 96 -7.35 12.02 2.09
N ILE A 97 -6.57 11.03 1.64
CA ILE A 97 -7.06 9.65 1.45
C ILE A 97 -7.59 9.06 2.77
N ALA A 98 -6.90 9.29 3.88
CA ALA A 98 -7.34 8.81 5.18
C ALA A 98 -8.65 9.48 5.65
N LYS A 99 -8.84 10.76 5.34
CA LYS A 99 -10.10 11.47 5.60
C LYS A 99 -11.25 10.92 4.76
N TRP A 100 -11.03 10.71 3.47
CA TRP A 100 -12.00 10.11 2.56
C TRP A 100 -12.43 8.71 3.00
N LEU A 101 -11.47 7.89 3.41
CA LEU A 101 -11.72 6.56 3.98
C LEU A 101 -12.16 6.61 5.46
N GLY A 102 -12.61 7.75 5.98
CA GLY A 102 -12.80 8.02 7.42
C GLY A 102 -13.74 7.08 8.19
N LYS A 103 -14.52 6.22 7.50
CA LYS A 103 -15.26 5.12 8.13
C LYS A 103 -14.35 3.98 8.60
N ASP A 104 -13.17 3.85 8.01
CA ASP A 104 -12.15 2.87 8.37
C ASP A 104 -11.18 3.46 9.41
N ARG A 105 -11.43 3.11 10.68
CA ARG A 105 -10.65 3.57 11.83
C ARG A 105 -9.16 3.24 11.74
N ARG A 106 -8.76 2.24 10.93
CA ARG A 106 -7.34 1.89 10.75
C ARG A 106 -6.53 3.07 10.19
N PHE A 107 -7.16 3.89 9.34
CA PHE A 107 -6.53 5.05 8.69
C PHE A 107 -6.45 6.29 9.59
N ALA A 108 -7.07 6.29 10.77
CA ALA A 108 -7.14 7.47 11.65
C ALA A 108 -5.76 8.03 12.05
N ARG A 109 -4.72 7.18 12.10
CA ARG A 109 -3.34 7.63 12.35
C ARG A 109 -2.73 8.36 11.16
N ILE A 110 -3.04 7.94 9.94
CA ILE A 110 -2.54 8.57 8.70
C ILE A 110 -3.11 9.98 8.56
N ALA A 111 -4.39 10.17 8.85
CA ALA A 111 -5.05 11.49 8.83
C ALA A 111 -4.35 12.54 9.72
N LYS A 112 -3.58 12.11 10.73
CA LYS A 112 -2.85 12.99 11.64
C LYS A 112 -1.41 13.29 11.22
N LEU A 113 -0.91 12.64 10.15
CA LEU A 113 0.47 12.84 9.68
C LEU A 113 0.66 14.17 8.96
N TYR A 114 -0.44 14.81 8.55
CA TYR A 114 -0.42 16.14 7.94
C TYR A 114 -1.26 17.13 8.74
N GLY A 115 -0.63 18.21 9.18
CA GLY A 115 -1.27 19.35 9.83
C GLY A 115 -0.85 20.68 9.21
N GLY A 116 -0.30 20.64 7.99
CA GLY A 116 0.13 21.82 7.25
C GLY A 116 -1.03 22.59 6.60
N PRO A 117 -0.73 23.62 5.81
CA PRO A 117 -1.73 24.40 5.08
C PRO A 117 -2.47 23.55 4.04
N VAL A 118 -3.59 24.06 3.54
CA VAL A 118 -4.25 23.44 2.39
C VAL A 118 -3.35 23.56 1.16
N LEU A 119 -3.15 22.44 0.45
CA LEU A 119 -2.36 22.37 -0.77
C LEU A 119 -3.23 22.14 -1.98
N ASP A 120 -2.85 22.76 -3.08
CA ASP A 120 -3.43 22.48 -4.38
C ASP A 120 -2.68 21.31 -5.05
N LEU A 121 -3.45 20.40 -5.67
CA LEU A 121 -2.86 19.33 -6.47
C LEU A 121 -2.14 19.90 -7.70
N LEU A 122 -2.84 20.76 -8.45
CA LEU A 122 -2.30 21.38 -9.65
C LEU A 122 -1.37 22.53 -9.30
N PRO A 123 -0.26 22.72 -10.04
CA PRO A 123 0.65 23.84 -9.78
C PRO A 123 0.01 25.21 -10.07
N VAL A 124 -0.97 25.26 -10.98
CA VAL A 124 -1.69 26.48 -11.38
C VAL A 124 -3.14 26.16 -11.74
N GLY A 125 -4.02 27.15 -11.58
CA GLY A 125 -5.40 27.09 -12.09
C GLY A 125 -6.40 26.31 -11.23
N THR A 126 -6.03 25.85 -10.04
CA THR A 126 -6.91 25.08 -9.15
C THR A 126 -8.21 25.81 -8.83
N ASP A 127 -8.14 27.08 -8.45
CA ASP A 127 -9.33 27.88 -8.13
C ASP A 127 -10.31 27.98 -9.30
N PHE A 128 -9.78 28.21 -10.51
CA PHE A 128 -10.59 28.28 -11.72
C PHE A 128 -11.25 26.93 -12.03
N GLN A 129 -10.49 25.83 -11.92
CA GLN A 129 -11.00 24.49 -12.20
C GLN A 129 -12.05 24.06 -11.16
N ILE A 130 -11.83 24.33 -9.88
CA ILE A 130 -12.82 24.05 -8.82
C ILE A 130 -14.07 24.92 -9.01
N ALA A 131 -13.92 26.20 -9.33
CA ALA A 131 -15.08 27.06 -9.59
C ALA A 131 -15.91 26.57 -10.80
N ARG A 132 -15.26 25.96 -11.80
CA ARG A 132 -15.91 25.48 -13.02
C ARG A 132 -16.52 24.09 -12.89
N HIS A 133 -15.84 23.17 -12.22
CA HIS A 133 -16.18 21.75 -12.21
C HIS A 133 -16.51 21.19 -10.82
N GLY A 134 -16.29 21.97 -9.76
CA GLY A 134 -16.35 21.49 -8.39
C GLY A 134 -15.05 20.82 -7.95
N GLU A 135 -15.04 20.41 -6.68
CA GLU A 135 -13.97 19.62 -6.08
C GLU A 135 -14.27 18.13 -6.25
N ASP A 136 -13.22 17.31 -6.37
CA ASP A 136 -13.34 15.86 -6.41
C ASP A 136 -13.88 15.33 -5.06
N GLU A 137 -14.88 14.45 -5.12
CA GLU A 137 -15.55 13.91 -3.95
C GLU A 137 -14.60 13.18 -2.99
N CYS A 138 -13.51 12.60 -3.51
CA CYS A 138 -12.51 11.92 -2.69
C CYS A 138 -11.66 12.89 -1.86
N PHE A 139 -11.70 14.18 -2.16
CA PHE A 139 -10.83 15.18 -1.56
C PHE A 139 -11.60 16.32 -0.88
N THR A 140 -12.93 16.29 -0.95
CA THR A 140 -13.81 17.29 -0.31
C THR A 140 -13.50 17.40 1.19
N ASP A 141 -13.44 18.65 1.66
CA ASP A 141 -13.06 19.05 3.01
C ASP A 141 -11.65 18.62 3.44
N SER A 142 -10.82 18.06 2.58
CA SER A 142 -9.48 17.61 2.94
C SER A 142 -8.45 18.76 2.88
N ALA A 143 -7.22 18.46 3.29
CA ALA A 143 -6.12 19.41 3.17
C ALA A 143 -5.55 19.47 1.73
N LEU A 144 -6.00 18.61 0.82
CA LEU A 144 -5.59 18.59 -0.57
C LEU A 144 -6.78 18.98 -1.45
N ARG A 145 -6.64 20.06 -2.22
CA ARG A 145 -7.65 20.52 -3.17
C ARG A 145 -7.41 19.89 -4.53
N VAL A 146 -8.41 19.15 -5.01
CA VAL A 146 -8.38 18.44 -6.28
C VAL A 146 -9.61 18.83 -7.09
N PRO A 147 -9.46 19.51 -8.25
CA PRO A 147 -10.61 19.78 -9.10
C PRO A 147 -11.23 18.48 -9.62
N ALA A 148 -12.56 18.43 -9.70
CA ALA A 148 -13.25 17.28 -10.27
C ALA A 148 -12.77 17.01 -11.71
N GLY A 149 -12.45 15.75 -11.99
CA GLY A 149 -11.92 15.31 -13.30
C GLY A 149 -10.43 15.55 -13.51
N ALA A 150 -9.71 16.18 -12.57
CA ALA A 150 -8.25 16.28 -12.62
C ALA A 150 -7.58 14.90 -12.47
N LEU A 151 -8.16 14.03 -11.63
CA LEU A 151 -7.81 12.62 -11.53
C LEU A 151 -8.87 11.80 -12.25
N ARG A 152 -8.44 11.01 -13.23
CA ARG A 152 -9.34 10.13 -13.96
C ARG A 152 -9.83 9.01 -13.04
N ASP A 153 -11.15 8.86 -12.91
CA ASP A 153 -11.77 7.75 -12.19
C ASP A 153 -12.17 6.65 -13.18
N ARG A 154 -11.42 5.53 -13.18
CA ARG A 154 -11.70 4.38 -14.05
C ARG A 154 -11.31 3.08 -13.38
N GLU A 155 -12.31 2.33 -12.92
CA GLU A 155 -12.08 1.03 -12.26
C GLU A 155 -11.27 0.04 -13.09
N ALA A 156 -11.37 0.06 -14.42
CA ALA A 156 -10.60 -0.81 -15.32
C ALA A 156 -9.08 -0.54 -15.31
N ASP A 157 -8.64 0.57 -14.72
CA ASP A 157 -7.22 0.88 -14.56
C ASP A 157 -6.61 0.13 -13.35
N VAL A 158 -7.41 -0.62 -12.57
CA VAL A 158 -6.95 -1.50 -11.50
C VAL A 158 -7.56 -2.90 -11.62
N PHE A 159 -6.87 -3.92 -11.12
CA PHE A 159 -7.43 -5.28 -11.07
C PHE A 159 -8.51 -5.38 -10.00
N SER A 160 -9.52 -6.24 -10.23
CA SER A 160 -10.45 -6.58 -9.16
C SER A 160 -9.74 -7.37 -8.04
N PRO A 161 -10.29 -7.40 -6.81
CA PRO A 161 -9.75 -8.24 -5.75
C PRO A 161 -9.58 -9.71 -6.17
N GLU A 162 -10.55 -10.27 -6.90
CA GLU A 162 -10.54 -11.65 -7.40
C GLU A 162 -9.39 -11.88 -8.39
N ALA A 163 -9.14 -10.92 -9.29
CA ALA A 163 -8.03 -11.02 -10.22
C ALA A 163 -6.67 -10.91 -9.50
N LEU A 164 -6.58 -10.04 -8.47
CA LEU A 164 -5.33 -9.80 -7.76
C LEU A 164 -4.95 -10.96 -6.82
N VAL A 165 -5.91 -11.64 -6.17
CA VAL A 165 -5.59 -12.82 -5.33
C VAL A 165 -4.98 -13.98 -6.11
N GLN A 166 -5.27 -14.08 -7.42
CA GLN A 166 -4.67 -15.12 -8.27
C GLN A 166 -3.22 -14.81 -8.65
N ARG A 167 -2.80 -13.54 -8.57
CA ARG A 167 -1.50 -13.07 -9.08
C ARG A 167 -0.52 -12.72 -7.97
N HIS A 168 -1.01 -12.29 -6.81
CA HIS A 168 -0.17 -11.78 -5.73
C HIS A 168 -0.41 -12.54 -4.43
N LEU A 169 0.52 -13.44 -4.06
CA LEU A 169 0.38 -14.30 -2.88
C LEU A 169 0.25 -13.51 -1.57
N GLY A 170 1.01 -12.42 -1.42
CA GLY A 170 0.87 -11.50 -0.27
C GLY A 170 -0.54 -10.95 -0.12
N TYR A 171 -1.11 -10.38 -1.19
CA TYR A 171 -2.48 -9.91 -1.23
C TYR A 171 -3.48 -11.03 -0.90
N ARG A 172 -3.34 -12.22 -1.51
CA ARG A 172 -4.17 -13.40 -1.22
C ARG A 172 -4.20 -13.74 0.26
N ASN A 173 -3.04 -13.82 0.90
CA ASN A 173 -2.96 -14.17 2.32
C ASN A 173 -3.57 -13.11 3.23
N ARG A 174 -3.55 -11.84 2.81
CA ARG A 174 -4.25 -10.75 3.52
C ARG A 174 -5.76 -10.78 3.34
N VAL A 175 -6.25 -11.29 2.21
CA VAL A 175 -7.69 -11.59 2.06
C VAL A 175 -8.09 -12.72 3.02
N LEU A 176 -7.28 -13.78 3.12
CA LEU A 176 -7.58 -14.95 3.95
C LEU A 176 -7.49 -14.67 5.47
N MET A 177 -6.46 -13.94 5.91
CA MET A 177 -6.14 -13.78 7.34
C MET A 177 -6.29 -12.33 7.85
N GLY A 178 -6.68 -11.41 6.98
CA GLY A 178 -6.63 -9.97 7.25
C GLY A 178 -5.24 -9.37 7.01
N PRO A 179 -5.16 -8.05 6.73
CA PRO A 179 -3.91 -7.39 6.38
C PRO A 179 -3.02 -7.13 7.60
N SER A 180 -2.25 -8.15 7.95
CA SER A 180 -1.43 -8.18 9.16
C SER A 180 -0.03 -8.69 8.87
N TRP A 181 0.89 -8.48 9.82
CA TRP A 181 2.22 -9.09 9.76
C TRP A 181 2.17 -10.63 9.72
N ARG A 182 1.12 -11.24 10.30
CA ARG A 182 0.91 -12.69 10.21
C ARG A 182 0.76 -13.13 8.75
N ALA A 183 -0.12 -12.47 8.00
CA ALA A 183 -0.33 -12.78 6.59
C ALA A 183 0.97 -12.63 5.78
N ASP A 184 1.74 -11.57 6.06
CA ASP A 184 2.98 -11.32 5.34
C ASP A 184 4.09 -12.34 5.68
N VAL A 185 4.23 -12.75 6.96
CA VAL A 185 5.17 -13.82 7.34
C VAL A 185 4.73 -15.15 6.74
N TRP A 186 3.43 -15.45 6.77
CA TRP A 186 2.87 -16.65 6.17
C TRP A 186 3.18 -16.74 4.68
N THR A 187 3.05 -15.64 3.93
CA THR A 187 3.46 -15.57 2.52
C THR A 187 4.94 -15.90 2.31
N VAL A 188 5.83 -15.48 3.22
CA VAL A 188 7.25 -15.81 3.11
C VAL A 188 7.48 -17.31 3.33
N LEU A 189 6.84 -17.90 4.34
CA LEU A 189 6.95 -19.32 4.67
C LEU A 189 6.31 -20.23 3.61
N GLU A 190 5.19 -19.83 3.00
CA GLU A 190 4.58 -20.60 1.91
C GLU A 190 5.48 -20.70 0.67
N ARG A 191 6.29 -19.66 0.41
CA ARG A 191 7.24 -19.64 -0.70
C ARG A 191 8.49 -20.43 -0.41
N GLU A 192 9.01 -20.28 0.79
CA GLU A 192 10.25 -20.91 1.22
C GLU A 192 10.08 -21.49 2.63
N PRO A 193 9.50 -22.70 2.77
CA PRO A 193 9.22 -23.30 4.08
C PRO A 193 10.46 -23.52 4.96
N GLY A 194 11.64 -23.63 4.33
CA GLY A 194 12.92 -23.85 5.00
C GLY A 194 13.65 -22.57 5.45
N VAL A 195 13.07 -21.38 5.19
CA VAL A 195 13.70 -20.11 5.55
C VAL A 195 13.82 -19.96 7.08
N SER A 196 14.93 -19.37 7.55
CA SER A 196 15.09 -19.11 8.99
C SER A 196 14.07 -18.08 9.48
N VAL A 197 13.67 -18.18 10.76
CA VAL A 197 12.72 -17.23 11.38
C VAL A 197 13.21 -15.78 11.30
N ALA A 198 14.51 -15.55 11.46
CA ALA A 198 15.10 -14.22 11.36
C ALA A 198 14.98 -13.65 9.94
N GLU A 199 15.21 -14.49 8.94
CA GLU A 199 15.09 -14.09 7.54
C GLU A 199 13.62 -13.89 7.14
N ALA A 200 12.70 -14.73 7.65
CA ALA A 200 11.26 -14.51 7.50
C ALA A 200 10.83 -13.16 8.08
N ALA A 201 11.30 -12.82 9.29
CA ALA A 201 11.04 -11.54 9.93
C ALA A 201 11.52 -10.37 9.07
N ARG A 202 12.75 -10.46 8.55
CA ARG A 202 13.36 -9.44 7.69
C ARG A 202 12.58 -9.25 6.40
N ARG A 203 12.26 -10.33 5.68
CA ARG A 203 11.50 -10.28 4.41
C ARG A 203 10.07 -9.80 4.59
N ALA A 204 9.44 -10.13 5.71
CA ALA A 204 8.11 -9.63 6.07
C ALA A 204 8.14 -8.22 6.69
N GLY A 205 9.31 -7.68 7.04
CA GLY A 205 9.47 -6.37 7.67
C GLY A 205 8.89 -6.28 9.09
N CYS A 206 8.83 -7.39 9.82
CA CYS A 206 8.24 -7.48 11.16
C CYS A 206 9.28 -7.82 12.23
N SER A 207 8.83 -7.93 13.49
CA SER A 207 9.72 -8.33 14.59
C SER A 207 10.00 -9.83 14.56
N PHE A 208 11.16 -10.24 15.09
CA PHE A 208 11.50 -11.65 15.24
C PHE A 208 10.44 -12.42 16.04
N ALA A 209 9.94 -11.84 17.14
CA ALA A 209 8.91 -12.47 17.97
C ALA A 209 7.63 -12.77 17.18
N THR A 210 7.19 -11.81 16.34
CA THR A 210 6.04 -12.01 15.45
C THR A 210 6.31 -13.15 14.46
N ALA A 211 7.46 -13.14 13.80
CA ALA A 211 7.80 -14.17 12.82
C ALA A 211 7.92 -15.57 13.46
N TRP A 212 8.49 -15.64 14.67
CA TRP A 212 8.64 -16.88 15.41
C TRP A 212 7.29 -17.52 15.72
N GLN A 213 6.33 -16.73 16.24
CA GLN A 213 4.99 -17.24 16.55
C GLN A 213 4.29 -17.78 15.29
N VAL A 214 4.37 -17.05 14.17
CA VAL A 214 3.75 -17.48 12.91
C VAL A 214 4.42 -18.74 12.37
N ALA A 215 5.74 -18.86 12.47
CA ALA A 215 6.47 -20.05 12.05
C ALA A 215 6.08 -21.30 12.86
N GLN A 216 5.82 -21.16 14.16
CA GLN A 216 5.30 -22.27 14.98
C GLN A 216 3.92 -22.73 14.48
N ASP A 217 3.00 -21.79 14.25
CA ASP A 217 1.67 -22.11 13.75
C ASP A 217 1.71 -22.74 12.35
N PHE A 218 2.59 -22.24 11.49
CA PHE A 218 2.82 -22.77 10.15
C PHE A 218 3.30 -24.23 10.21
N ALA A 219 4.25 -24.54 11.11
CA ALA A 219 4.74 -25.90 11.31
C ALA A 219 3.68 -26.85 11.87
N VAL A 220 2.77 -26.37 12.74
CA VAL A 220 1.63 -27.17 13.23
C VAL A 220 0.75 -27.62 12.07
N LEU A 221 0.37 -26.70 11.18
CA LEU A 221 -0.47 -27.01 10.02
C LEU A 221 0.26 -27.86 8.98
N GLY A 222 1.56 -27.65 8.79
CA GLY A 222 2.40 -28.49 7.93
C GLY A 222 2.43 -29.95 8.39
N ARG A 223 2.59 -30.18 9.70
CA ARG A 223 2.56 -31.54 10.28
C ARG A 223 1.19 -32.20 10.12
N ALA A 224 0.11 -31.49 10.45
CA ALA A 224 -1.25 -32.02 10.31
C ALA A 224 -1.60 -32.36 8.85
N GLY A 225 -1.20 -31.51 7.90
CA GLY A 225 -1.42 -31.74 6.47
C GLY A 225 -0.59 -32.91 5.90
N ALA A 226 0.62 -33.14 6.41
CA ALA A 226 1.42 -34.31 6.04
C ALA A 226 0.78 -35.62 6.51
N THR A 227 0.23 -35.64 7.73
CA THR A 227 -0.48 -36.81 8.27
C THR A 227 -1.75 -37.12 7.47
N ALA A 228 -2.51 -36.10 7.04
CA ALA A 228 -3.74 -36.28 6.26
C ALA A 228 -3.51 -36.76 4.81
N ARG A 229 -2.30 -36.59 4.25
CA ARG A 229 -1.95 -37.10 2.90
C ARG A 229 -1.41 -38.54 2.92
N LEU A 230 -1.08 -39.07 4.11
CA LEU A 230 -0.58 -40.43 4.31
C LEU A 230 -1.68 -41.42 4.75
N ALA A 231 -2.89 -40.92 5.02
CA ALA A 231 -4.09 -41.69 5.37
C ALA A 231 -5.03 -41.77 4.17
#